data_AF-A0A948RHX1-F1
#
_entry.id   AF-A0A948RHX1-F1
#
_cell.length_a   1.000
_cell.length_b   1.000
_cell.length_c   1.000
_cell.angle_alpha   90.00
_cell.angle_beta   90.00
_cell.angle_gamma   90.00
#
_symmetry.space_group_name_H-M   'P 1'
#
loop_
_entity.id
_entity.type
_entity.pdbx_description
1 polymer ?
#
loop_
_entity_poly.entity_id
_entity_poly.type
_entity_poly.pdbx_seq_one_letter_code
_entity_poly.pdbx_strand_id
1 'polypeptide(L)'
;MRNKLLPLTGIFLVAFLLLRLSFGALAAPAAQGQSYATPTPGADGRILYTVQEGDSCLRITLLTGVSMEYLRQTNHLDENCSIVTGQQLVIGIGGPAAASPTPGPSPTPTPLLPTPTPSSGGTAQVCVSLYNDGNGDGLRQANTDALGEYIPAGTEPIVEGGAISLTSLTGTYSQTLDTVGGYNPVCFIDIPEGEYSVSAAVPDGYNPTTVLSNTLKVSPGDTSYVGFGAQVKSQPMAESESGGRSPLLGILGALLLLVGIGLGVYAWRIKK
;
A
#
# COMPACT_ATOMS: atom_id res chain seq x y z
N MET A 1 69.43 -31.01 68.89
CA MET A 1 68.44 -30.00 68.43
C MET A 1 68.68 -29.82 66.93
N ARG A 2 67.80 -29.98 65.95
CA ARG A 2 66.33 -30.12 65.88
C ARG A 2 66.06 -30.96 64.61
N ASN A 3 65.47 -32.15 64.77
CA ASN A 3 65.28 -33.14 63.70
C ASN A 3 64.29 -32.61 62.64
N LYS A 4 64.69 -32.66 61.36
CA LYS A 4 63.81 -32.40 60.22
C LYS A 4 62.95 -33.65 59.97
N LEU A 5 61.81 -33.74 60.64
CA LEU A 5 60.75 -34.66 60.24
C LEU A 5 60.17 -34.13 58.92
N LEU A 6 60.49 -34.82 57.81
CA LEU A 6 59.81 -34.62 56.54
C LEU A 6 58.29 -34.83 56.75
N PRO A 7 57.42 -34.00 56.17
CA PRO A 7 55.99 -34.07 56.43
C PRO A 7 55.40 -35.27 55.69
N LEU A 8 55.34 -36.42 56.37
CA LEU A 8 54.71 -37.66 55.91
C LEU A 8 53.24 -37.45 55.46
N THR A 9 52.61 -36.39 55.95
CA THR A 9 51.27 -35.93 55.59
C THR A 9 51.14 -35.52 54.12
N GLY A 10 52.20 -34.99 53.51
CA GLY A 10 52.17 -34.60 52.08
C GLY A 10 52.11 -35.80 51.14
N ILE A 11 52.81 -36.89 51.47
CA ILE A 11 52.83 -38.11 50.66
C ILE A 11 51.48 -38.82 50.72
N PHE A 12 50.83 -38.85 51.89
CA PHE A 12 49.49 -39.44 52.03
C PHE A 12 48.42 -38.66 51.25
N LEU A 13 48.52 -37.33 51.21
CA LEU A 13 47.63 -36.47 50.43
C LEU A 13 47.80 -36.69 48.92
N VAL A 14 49.04 -36.82 48.45
CA VAL A 14 49.33 -37.08 47.03
C VAL A 14 48.94 -38.51 46.65
N ALA A 15 49.18 -39.51 47.50
CA ALA A 15 48.76 -40.89 47.26
C ALA A 15 47.23 -41.02 47.22
N PHE A 16 46.51 -40.30 48.09
CA PHE A 16 45.05 -40.27 48.09
C PHE A 16 44.49 -39.53 46.85
N LEU A 17 45.17 -38.48 46.38
CA LEU A 17 44.83 -37.79 45.14
C LEU A 17 45.05 -38.67 43.90
N LEU A 18 46.12 -39.47 43.88
CA LEU A 18 46.42 -40.42 42.80
C LEU A 18 45.48 -41.64 42.81
N LEU A 19 45.04 -42.11 43.98
CA LEU A 19 44.07 -43.20 44.08
C LEU A 19 42.67 -42.79 43.55
N ARG A 20 42.31 -41.50 43.62
CA ARG A 20 41.07 -40.95 43.03
C ARG A 20 41.06 -40.98 41.49
N LEU A 21 42.23 -41.03 40.85
CA LEU A 21 42.36 -41.03 39.38
C LEU A 21 42.28 -42.44 38.76
N SER A 22 42.22 -43.50 39.59
CA SER A 22 42.22 -44.89 39.11
C SER A 22 40.83 -45.54 39.06
N PHE A 23 39.82 -44.93 39.68
CA PHE A 23 38.43 -45.36 39.55
C PHE A 23 37.78 -44.61 38.40
N GLY A 24 37.96 -45.13 37.18
CA GLY A 24 37.17 -44.69 36.04
C GLY A 24 35.70 -44.87 36.37
N ALA A 25 34.94 -43.77 36.36
CA ALA A 25 33.49 -43.86 36.43
C ALA A 25 33.02 -44.73 35.27
N LEU A 26 32.48 -45.92 35.56
CA LEU A 26 31.62 -46.61 34.61
C LEU A 26 30.44 -45.68 34.40
N ALA A 27 30.50 -44.89 33.32
CA ALA A 27 29.37 -44.12 32.87
C ALA A 27 28.22 -45.13 32.70
N ALA A 28 27.14 -44.92 33.44
CA ALA A 28 25.89 -45.60 33.13
C ALA A 28 25.65 -45.40 31.63
N PRO A 29 25.32 -46.46 30.86
CA PRO A 29 24.98 -46.27 29.46
C PRO A 29 23.94 -45.16 29.41
N ALA A 30 24.19 -44.15 28.57
CA ALA A 30 23.24 -43.07 28.36
C ALA A 30 21.88 -43.72 28.13
N ALA A 31 20.89 -43.36 28.95
CA ALA A 31 19.52 -43.80 28.73
C ALA A 31 19.20 -43.42 27.29
N GLN A 32 19.23 -44.39 26.39
CA GLN A 32 18.86 -44.19 25.01
C GLN A 32 17.38 -43.95 25.07
N GLY A 33 17.00 -42.68 25.18
CA GLY A 33 15.64 -42.24 24.93
C GLY A 33 15.35 -42.62 23.49
N GLN A 34 14.84 -43.83 23.30
CA GLN A 34 14.26 -44.20 22.03
C GLN A 34 13.14 -43.20 21.81
N SER A 35 13.37 -42.28 20.88
CA SER A 35 12.35 -41.38 20.38
C SER A 35 11.30 -42.26 19.73
N TYR A 36 10.30 -42.66 20.50
CA TYR A 36 9.12 -43.31 19.98
C TYR A 36 8.39 -42.26 19.15
N ALA A 37 8.30 -42.50 17.84
CA ALA A 37 7.44 -41.71 16.99
C ALA A 37 6.00 -42.00 17.43
N THR A 38 5.41 -41.09 18.21
CA THR A 38 4.02 -41.22 18.60
C THR A 38 3.16 -41.30 17.33
N PRO A 39 2.30 -42.32 17.20
CA PRO A 39 1.45 -42.47 16.04
C PRO A 39 0.66 -41.17 15.81
N THR A 40 0.58 -40.73 14.56
CA THR A 40 -0.28 -39.60 14.20
C THR A 40 -1.74 -40.03 14.41
N PRO A 41 -2.61 -39.14 14.94
CA PRO A 41 -4.04 -39.42 15.06
C PRO A 41 -4.64 -39.90 13.73
N GLY A 42 -5.48 -40.95 13.81
CA GLY A 42 -6.28 -41.42 12.69
C GLY A 42 -7.33 -40.39 12.26
N ALA A 43 -8.08 -40.72 11.20
CA ALA A 43 -9.18 -39.87 10.71
C ALA A 43 -10.29 -39.63 11.75
N ASP A 44 -10.40 -40.55 12.71
CA ASP A 44 -11.30 -40.50 13.87
C ASP A 44 -10.68 -39.78 15.09
N GLY A 45 -9.48 -39.23 14.94
CA GLY A 45 -8.72 -38.56 16.00
C GLY A 45 -8.05 -39.51 17.00
N ARG A 46 -8.21 -40.84 16.86
CA ARG A 46 -7.62 -41.80 17.81
C ARG A 46 -6.15 -42.05 17.46
N ILE A 47 -5.31 -42.04 18.48
CA ILE A 47 -3.90 -42.45 18.39
C ILE A 47 -3.84 -43.92 18.80
N LEU A 48 -3.47 -44.80 17.87
CA LEU A 48 -3.45 -46.24 18.07
C LEU A 48 -2.03 -46.78 18.19
N TYR A 49 -1.79 -47.60 19.20
CA TYR A 49 -0.58 -48.40 19.39
C TYR A 49 -0.88 -49.86 19.03
N THR A 50 -0.06 -50.48 18.19
CA THR A 50 -0.17 -51.92 17.91
C THR A 50 0.81 -52.68 18.78
N VAL A 51 0.29 -53.57 19.64
CA VAL A 51 1.09 -54.36 20.59
C VAL A 51 2.10 -55.23 19.84
N GLN A 52 3.38 -55.11 20.16
CA GLN A 52 4.46 -55.88 19.56
C GLN A 52 4.79 -57.12 20.40
N GLU A 53 5.54 -58.06 19.81
CA GLU A 53 5.99 -59.24 20.53
C GLU A 53 6.91 -58.84 21.70
N GLY A 54 6.59 -59.31 22.91
CA GLY A 54 7.32 -58.95 24.12
C GLY A 54 6.94 -57.60 24.74
N ASP A 55 5.85 -56.98 24.31
CA ASP A 55 5.28 -55.82 24.98
C ASP A 55 4.51 -56.21 26.26
N SER A 56 4.58 -55.32 27.24
CA SER A 56 3.74 -55.33 28.44
C SER A 56 3.12 -53.95 28.63
N CYS A 57 2.00 -53.85 29.34
CA CYS A 57 1.39 -52.54 29.59
C CYS A 57 2.36 -51.56 30.27
N LEU A 58 3.21 -52.04 31.18
CA LEU A 58 4.22 -51.21 31.82
C LEU A 58 5.24 -50.67 30.80
N ARG A 59 5.66 -51.49 29.84
CA ARG A 59 6.55 -51.06 28.77
C ARG A 59 5.88 -50.02 27.85
N ILE A 60 4.63 -50.26 27.46
CA ILE A 60 3.88 -49.36 26.57
C ILE A 60 3.61 -48.02 27.25
N THR A 61 3.23 -48.00 28.53
CA THR A 61 2.97 -46.76 29.28
C THR A 61 4.24 -45.93 29.44
N LEU A 62 5.38 -46.56 29.72
CA LEU A 62 6.68 -45.87 29.76
C LEU A 62 7.10 -45.34 28.38
N LEU A 63 6.82 -46.09 27.32
CA LEU A 63 7.17 -45.72 25.95
C LEU A 63 6.33 -44.54 25.42
N THR A 64 5.04 -44.53 25.75
CA THR A 64 4.06 -43.58 25.20
C THR A 64 3.73 -42.43 26.15
N GLY A 65 4.07 -42.56 27.43
CA GLY A 65 3.79 -41.56 28.47
C GLY A 65 2.35 -41.57 29.00
N VAL A 66 1.51 -42.52 28.57
CA VAL A 66 0.13 -42.67 29.07
C VAL A 66 0.10 -43.41 30.42
N SER A 67 -0.86 -43.11 31.28
CA SER A 67 -0.99 -43.82 32.55
C SER A 67 -1.56 -45.23 32.36
N MET A 68 -1.18 -46.16 33.23
CA MET A 68 -1.72 -47.53 33.26
C MET A 68 -3.25 -47.53 33.38
N GLU A 69 -3.79 -46.64 34.20
CA GLU A 69 -5.23 -46.51 34.40
C GLU A 69 -5.94 -46.03 33.14
N TYR A 70 -5.39 -45.00 32.48
CA TYR A 70 -5.93 -44.50 31.22
C TYR A 70 -5.92 -45.58 30.13
N LEU A 71 -4.82 -46.34 30.03
CA LEU A 71 -4.70 -47.40 29.04
C LEU A 71 -5.76 -48.50 29.25
N ARG A 72 -6.00 -48.89 30.50
CA ARG A 72 -7.00 -49.90 30.85
C ARG A 72 -8.43 -49.43 30.60
N GLN A 73 -8.78 -48.25 31.10
CA GLN A 73 -10.13 -47.72 30.96
C GLN A 73 -10.51 -47.49 29.49
N THR A 74 -9.60 -46.87 28.72
CA THR A 74 -9.87 -46.53 27.31
C THR A 74 -10.00 -47.79 26.43
N ASN A 75 -9.32 -48.88 26.77
CA ASN A 75 -9.28 -50.11 25.98
C ASN A 75 -10.07 -51.27 26.59
N HIS A 76 -10.84 -51.03 27.66
CA HIS A 76 -11.61 -52.04 28.39
C HIS A 76 -10.78 -53.26 28.81
N LEU A 77 -9.55 -53.03 29.27
CA LEU A 77 -8.66 -54.11 29.75
C LEU A 77 -9.01 -54.52 31.19
N ASP A 78 -8.69 -55.76 31.53
CA ASP A 78 -8.87 -56.33 32.87
C ASP A 78 -7.92 -55.72 33.91
N GLU A 79 -8.02 -56.17 35.16
CA GLU A 79 -7.19 -55.64 36.25
C GLU A 79 -5.69 -55.87 36.05
N ASN A 80 -5.34 -56.95 35.37
CA ASN A 80 -3.97 -57.34 35.12
C ASN A 80 -3.38 -56.71 33.85
N CYS A 81 -4.16 -55.91 33.11
CA CYS A 81 -3.76 -55.31 31.85
C CYS A 81 -3.26 -56.35 30.84
N SER A 82 -4.07 -57.38 30.62
CA SER A 82 -3.81 -58.47 29.70
C SER A 82 -3.89 -57.97 28.25
N ILE A 83 -2.76 -58.04 27.52
CA ILE A 83 -2.65 -57.62 26.13
C ILE A 83 -2.06 -58.74 25.27
N VAL A 84 -2.44 -58.78 23.99
CA VAL A 84 -1.97 -59.79 23.03
C VAL A 84 -1.23 -59.11 21.88
N THR A 85 -0.16 -59.73 21.38
CA THR A 85 0.57 -59.26 20.19
C THR A 85 -0.40 -59.04 19.01
N GLY A 86 -0.29 -57.88 18.36
CA GLY A 86 -1.15 -57.45 17.26
C GLY A 86 -2.42 -56.70 17.69
N GLN A 87 -2.74 -56.66 18.99
CA GLN A 87 -3.88 -55.89 19.50
C GLN A 87 -3.64 -54.39 19.30
N GLN A 88 -4.66 -53.67 18.85
CA GLN A 88 -4.63 -52.21 18.77
C GLN A 88 -5.16 -51.59 20.07
N LEU A 89 -4.36 -50.73 20.66
CA LEU A 89 -4.69 -49.98 21.88
C LEU A 89 -4.78 -48.49 21.55
N VAL A 90 -5.86 -47.85 21.97
CA VAL A 90 -5.99 -46.40 21.98
C VAL A 90 -5.10 -45.84 23.08
N ILE A 91 -4.11 -45.06 22.69
CA ILE A 91 -3.15 -44.40 23.58
C ILE A 91 -3.32 -42.87 23.60
N GLY A 92 -4.33 -42.35 22.92
CA GLY A 92 -4.62 -40.92 22.95
C GLY A 92 -5.71 -40.52 21.96
N ILE A 93 -6.16 -39.28 22.11
CA ILE A 93 -7.05 -38.62 21.17
C ILE A 93 -6.40 -37.30 20.79
N GLY A 94 -5.98 -37.16 19.54
CA GLY A 94 -5.54 -35.90 18.97
C GLY A 94 -6.67 -35.26 18.17
N GLY A 95 -6.63 -33.94 18.00
CA GLY A 95 -7.55 -33.26 17.08
C GLY A 95 -7.51 -33.93 15.70
N PRO A 96 -8.66 -34.06 15.00
CA PRO A 96 -8.72 -34.79 13.74
C PRO A 96 -7.63 -34.29 12.80
N ALA A 97 -6.91 -35.24 12.17
CA ALA A 97 -5.95 -34.90 11.13
C ALA A 97 -6.65 -33.97 10.14
N ALA A 98 -6.10 -32.77 9.92
CA ALA A 98 -6.63 -31.84 8.95
C ALA A 98 -6.85 -32.61 7.64
N ALA A 99 -8.07 -32.56 7.11
CA ALA A 99 -8.41 -33.28 5.90
C ALA A 99 -7.37 -32.96 4.83
N SER A 100 -6.71 -34.01 4.33
CA SER A 100 -5.88 -33.90 3.12
C SER A 100 -6.78 -33.34 2.02
N PRO A 101 -6.36 -32.32 1.26
CA PRO A 101 -7.20 -31.76 0.22
C PRO A 101 -7.52 -32.86 -0.78
N THR A 102 -8.80 -33.22 -0.87
CA THR A 102 -9.34 -34.04 -1.96
C THR A 102 -8.90 -33.38 -3.27
N PRO A 103 -8.40 -34.12 -4.27
CA PRO A 103 -8.29 -33.59 -5.62
C PRO A 103 -9.66 -33.00 -5.97
N GLY A 104 -9.68 -31.68 -6.17
CA GLY A 104 -10.91 -30.98 -6.52
C GLY A 104 -11.51 -31.60 -7.78
N PRO A 105 -12.83 -31.44 -8.01
CA PRO A 105 -13.40 -31.80 -9.29
C PRO A 105 -12.54 -31.18 -10.40
N SER A 106 -12.16 -31.99 -11.39
CA SER A 106 -11.62 -31.47 -12.65
C SER A 106 -12.49 -30.29 -13.06
N PRO A 107 -11.93 -29.12 -13.42
CA PRO A 107 -12.73 -27.94 -13.72
C PRO A 107 -13.75 -28.36 -14.79
N THR A 108 -15.03 -28.31 -14.43
CA THR A 108 -16.09 -28.14 -15.42
C THR A 108 -15.62 -26.94 -16.24
N PRO A 109 -15.51 -27.04 -17.57
CA PRO A 109 -15.12 -25.89 -18.38
C PRO A 109 -16.07 -24.76 -17.99
N THR A 110 -15.51 -23.77 -17.31
CA THR A 110 -16.18 -22.49 -17.12
C THR A 110 -16.56 -22.09 -18.54
N PRO A 111 -17.85 -21.85 -18.85
CA PRO A 111 -18.17 -21.16 -20.08
C PRO A 111 -17.23 -19.97 -20.08
N LEU A 112 -16.37 -19.84 -21.09
CA LEU A 112 -15.62 -18.62 -21.25
C LEU A 112 -16.69 -17.54 -21.16
N LEU A 113 -16.70 -16.78 -20.07
CA LEU A 113 -17.29 -15.46 -20.09
C LEU A 113 -16.72 -14.87 -21.37
N PRO A 114 -17.53 -14.36 -22.31
CA PRO A 114 -16.97 -13.80 -23.53
C PRO A 114 -15.85 -12.88 -23.06
N THR A 115 -14.60 -13.30 -23.29
CA THR A 115 -13.52 -12.34 -23.37
C THR A 115 -14.10 -11.37 -24.38
N PRO A 116 -14.32 -10.08 -24.06
CA PRO A 116 -14.73 -9.14 -25.08
C PRO A 116 -13.81 -9.41 -26.26
N THR A 117 -14.36 -10.07 -27.28
CA THR A 117 -13.69 -10.24 -28.54
C THR A 117 -13.43 -8.79 -28.89
N PRO A 118 -12.16 -8.33 -29.01
CA PRO A 118 -11.92 -7.00 -29.51
C PRO A 118 -12.77 -6.93 -30.76
N SER A 119 -13.79 -6.08 -30.71
CA SER A 119 -14.65 -5.87 -31.85
C SER A 119 -13.68 -5.56 -32.96
N SER A 120 -13.54 -6.48 -33.91
CA SER A 120 -12.72 -6.30 -35.09
C SER A 120 -13.42 -5.20 -35.89
N GLY A 121 -13.17 -3.94 -35.50
CA GLY A 121 -13.87 -2.75 -35.98
C GLY A 121 -14.43 -1.81 -34.91
N GLY A 122 -14.27 -2.09 -33.61
CA GLY A 122 -14.75 -1.22 -32.53
C GLY A 122 -13.79 -0.06 -32.35
N THR A 123 -14.25 1.13 -32.68
CA THR A 123 -13.50 2.34 -32.40
C THR A 123 -13.77 2.82 -30.97
N ALA A 124 -12.83 3.56 -30.41
CA ALA A 124 -12.95 4.18 -29.11
C ALA A 124 -13.38 5.65 -29.22
N GLN A 125 -13.77 6.22 -28.08
CA GLN A 125 -14.10 7.62 -27.93
C GLN A 125 -13.24 8.27 -26.84
N VAL A 126 -12.72 9.47 -27.12
CA VAL A 126 -11.97 10.26 -26.13
C VAL A 126 -12.60 11.64 -26.07
N CYS A 127 -13.16 11.98 -24.91
CA CYS A 127 -13.78 13.27 -24.62
C CYS A 127 -12.84 14.12 -23.76
N VAL A 128 -12.59 15.35 -24.19
CA VAL A 128 -11.65 16.26 -23.56
C VAL A 128 -12.34 17.54 -23.14
N SER A 129 -12.09 17.97 -21.91
CA SER A 129 -12.60 19.20 -21.33
C SER A 129 -11.44 20.17 -21.05
N LEU A 130 -11.37 21.28 -21.79
CA LEU A 130 -10.58 22.44 -21.36
C LEU A 130 -11.47 23.33 -20.50
N TYR A 131 -11.47 23.13 -19.18
CA TYR A 131 -12.41 23.79 -18.28
C TYR A 131 -11.81 25.06 -17.66
N ASN A 132 -12.69 26.00 -17.32
CA ASN A 132 -12.34 27.22 -16.63
C ASN A 132 -12.14 26.93 -15.14
N ASP A 133 -10.88 26.90 -14.73
CA ASP A 133 -10.42 26.60 -13.38
C ASP A 133 -10.13 27.91 -12.64
N GLY A 134 -11.18 28.69 -12.33
CA GLY A 134 -10.99 30.01 -11.74
C GLY A 134 -10.64 30.01 -10.26
N ASN A 135 -10.81 28.87 -9.55
CA ASN A 135 -10.28 28.69 -8.20
C ASN A 135 -8.83 28.16 -8.21
N GLY A 136 -8.35 27.65 -9.35
CA GLY A 136 -6.96 27.27 -9.59
C GLY A 136 -6.55 25.95 -8.93
N ASP A 137 -7.50 25.06 -8.61
CA ASP A 137 -7.19 23.79 -7.95
C ASP A 137 -6.92 22.63 -8.91
N GLY A 138 -7.06 22.86 -10.22
CA GLY A 138 -6.74 21.90 -11.26
C GLY A 138 -7.68 20.70 -11.30
N LEU A 139 -8.88 20.80 -10.72
CA LEU A 139 -9.91 19.77 -10.78
C LEU A 139 -11.17 20.32 -11.43
N ARG A 140 -11.75 19.54 -12.35
CA ARG A 140 -13.05 19.89 -12.90
C ARG A 140 -14.18 19.53 -11.94
N GLN A 141 -14.97 20.50 -11.51
CA GLN A 141 -15.96 20.28 -10.44
C GLN A 141 -17.41 20.37 -10.91
N ALA A 142 -18.23 19.47 -10.35
CA ALA A 142 -19.67 19.47 -10.48
C ALA A 142 -20.31 20.19 -9.30
N ASN A 143 -21.45 20.82 -9.57
CA ASN A 143 -22.16 21.73 -8.67
C ASN A 143 -21.34 22.96 -8.27
N THR A 144 -20.49 23.44 -9.17
CA THR A 144 -19.61 24.60 -8.95
C THR A 144 -19.66 25.52 -10.17
N ASP A 145 -19.51 26.83 -9.95
CA ASP A 145 -19.25 27.79 -11.02
C ASP A 145 -17.75 27.92 -11.35
N ALA A 146 -17.41 28.84 -12.27
CA ALA A 146 -16.03 29.05 -12.67
C ALA A 146 -15.13 29.61 -11.55
N LEU A 147 -15.67 30.14 -10.45
CA LEU A 147 -14.89 30.70 -9.34
C LEU A 147 -14.76 29.74 -8.15
N GLY A 148 -15.27 28.51 -8.27
CA GLY A 148 -15.27 27.57 -7.15
C GLY A 148 -16.47 27.71 -6.21
N GLU A 149 -17.47 28.55 -6.52
CA GLU A 149 -18.66 28.72 -5.70
C GLU A 149 -19.68 27.62 -5.97
N TYR A 150 -20.27 27.06 -4.91
CA TYR A 150 -21.26 25.99 -5.04
C TYR A 150 -22.55 26.50 -5.71
N ILE A 151 -22.90 25.92 -6.85
CA ILE A 151 -24.16 26.18 -7.55
C ILE A 151 -24.90 24.85 -7.78
N PRO A 152 -26.17 24.71 -7.35
CA PRO A 152 -26.96 23.52 -7.63
C PRO A 152 -27.04 23.24 -9.14
N ALA A 153 -26.60 22.05 -9.57
CA ALA A 153 -26.51 21.65 -10.98
C ALA A 153 -25.56 22.51 -11.85
N GLY A 154 -24.64 23.26 -11.23
CA GLY A 154 -23.53 23.92 -11.92
C GLY A 154 -22.47 22.92 -12.38
N THR A 155 -21.63 23.29 -13.33
CA THR A 155 -20.38 22.58 -13.64
C THR A 155 -19.46 23.61 -14.25
N GLU A 156 -18.16 23.51 -13.98
CA GLU A 156 -17.20 24.44 -14.57
C GLU A 156 -17.29 24.44 -16.11
N PRO A 157 -17.46 25.63 -16.71
CA PRO A 157 -17.67 25.75 -18.14
C PRO A 157 -16.39 25.44 -18.91
N ILE A 158 -16.55 25.05 -20.17
CA ILE A 158 -15.46 24.90 -21.12
C ILE A 158 -14.99 26.28 -21.59
N VAL A 159 -13.68 26.47 -21.63
CA VAL A 159 -13.03 27.64 -22.21
C VAL A 159 -13.21 27.60 -23.73
N GLU A 160 -13.78 28.64 -24.31
CA GLU A 160 -13.99 28.76 -25.75
C GLU A 160 -12.70 29.18 -26.49
N GLY A 161 -12.48 28.63 -27.68
CA GLY A 161 -11.42 29.07 -28.59
C GLY A 161 -10.03 28.47 -28.34
N GLY A 162 -9.91 27.52 -27.41
CA GLY A 162 -8.74 26.65 -27.29
C GLY A 162 -8.75 25.54 -28.34
N ALA A 163 -7.68 24.76 -28.39
CA ALA A 163 -7.58 23.60 -29.29
C ALA A 163 -7.17 22.34 -28.53
N ILE A 164 -7.76 21.21 -28.86
CA ILE A 164 -7.41 19.89 -28.31
C ILE A 164 -6.82 19.05 -29.42
N SER A 165 -5.66 18.44 -29.18
CA SER A 165 -5.03 17.49 -30.10
C SER A 165 -4.99 16.10 -29.50
N LEU A 166 -5.29 15.10 -30.31
CA LEU A 166 -5.13 13.69 -29.99
C LEU A 166 -4.27 13.04 -31.07
N THR A 167 -3.08 12.60 -30.70
CA THR A 167 -2.10 12.04 -31.63
C THR A 167 -1.59 10.69 -31.12
N SER A 168 -1.62 9.66 -31.95
CA SER A 168 -1.06 8.36 -31.61
C SER A 168 0.46 8.46 -31.48
N LEU A 169 1.03 7.78 -30.48
CA LEU A 169 2.49 7.72 -30.28
C LEU A 169 3.22 7.05 -31.46
N THR A 170 2.52 6.26 -32.28
CA THR A 170 3.06 5.67 -33.51
C THR A 170 2.88 6.56 -34.74
N GLY A 171 2.18 7.69 -34.61
CA GLY A 171 1.92 8.65 -35.68
C GLY A 171 0.82 8.22 -36.68
N THR A 172 0.11 7.12 -36.43
CA THR A 172 -0.92 6.58 -37.35
C THR A 172 -2.24 7.33 -37.32
N TYR A 173 -2.50 8.10 -36.25
CA TYR A 173 -3.69 8.91 -36.06
C TYR A 173 -3.28 10.27 -35.48
N SER A 174 -3.84 11.35 -36.02
CA SER A 174 -3.71 12.69 -35.45
C SER A 174 -4.92 13.51 -35.85
N GLN A 175 -5.64 14.03 -34.86
CA GLN A 175 -6.75 14.96 -35.06
C GLN A 175 -6.64 16.12 -34.08
N THR A 176 -7.21 17.26 -34.46
CA THR A 176 -7.30 18.45 -33.61
C THR A 176 -8.69 19.04 -33.75
N LEU A 177 -9.29 19.42 -32.63
CA LEU A 177 -10.63 20.00 -32.54
C LEU A 177 -10.58 21.25 -31.66
N ASP A 178 -11.35 22.27 -32.00
CA ASP A 178 -11.44 23.49 -31.21
C ASP A 178 -12.45 23.34 -30.07
N THR A 179 -12.18 24.02 -28.97
CA THR A 179 -13.09 24.04 -27.82
C THR A 179 -14.21 25.04 -28.05
N VAL A 180 -15.44 24.58 -27.91
CA VAL A 180 -16.63 25.42 -27.95
C VAL A 180 -17.06 25.75 -26.52
N GLY A 181 -17.48 26.99 -26.29
CA GLY A 181 -18.02 27.40 -25.00
C GLY A 181 -19.25 26.57 -24.60
N GLY A 182 -19.48 26.43 -23.31
CA GLY A 182 -20.59 25.63 -22.76
C GLY A 182 -20.12 24.70 -21.66
N TYR A 183 -20.72 23.50 -21.57
CA TYR A 183 -20.44 22.54 -20.48
C TYR A 183 -20.05 21.15 -20.96
N ASN A 184 -20.19 20.88 -22.26
CA ASN A 184 -19.96 19.57 -22.85
C ASN A 184 -18.50 19.46 -23.33
N PRO A 185 -17.84 18.32 -23.08
CA PRO A 185 -16.51 18.07 -23.62
C PRO A 185 -16.52 17.97 -25.14
N VAL A 186 -15.36 18.19 -25.74
CA VAL A 186 -15.11 17.90 -27.15
C VAL A 186 -14.70 16.45 -27.28
N CYS A 187 -15.38 15.67 -28.13
CA CYS A 187 -15.15 14.24 -28.25
C CYS A 187 -14.60 13.85 -29.63
N PHE A 188 -13.47 13.16 -29.61
CA PHE A 188 -12.94 12.40 -30.74
C PHE A 188 -13.67 11.06 -30.77
N ILE A 189 -14.22 10.72 -31.93
CA ILE A 189 -14.86 9.44 -32.20
C ILE A 189 -14.01 8.66 -33.19
N ASP A 190 -14.34 7.39 -33.33
CA ASP A 190 -13.72 6.52 -34.32
C ASP A 190 -12.20 6.31 -34.15
N ILE A 191 -11.74 6.31 -32.90
CA ILE A 191 -10.31 6.21 -32.56
C ILE A 191 -9.84 4.74 -32.57
N PRO A 192 -8.79 4.39 -33.32
CA PRO A 192 -8.17 3.06 -33.27
C PRO A 192 -7.58 2.74 -31.90
N GLU A 193 -7.43 1.46 -31.57
CA GLU A 193 -6.71 1.07 -30.35
C GLU A 193 -5.23 1.48 -30.41
N GLY A 194 -4.67 1.83 -29.25
CA GLY A 194 -3.27 2.19 -29.14
C GLY A 194 -2.97 3.15 -27.99
N GLU A 195 -1.74 3.68 -28.00
CA GLU A 195 -1.33 4.70 -27.06
C GLU A 195 -1.28 6.07 -27.75
N TYR A 196 -1.82 7.07 -27.05
CA TYR A 196 -2.03 8.41 -27.57
C TYR A 196 -1.43 9.45 -26.63
N SER A 197 -0.91 10.52 -27.21
CA SER A 197 -0.70 11.79 -26.52
C SER A 197 -1.93 12.66 -26.75
N VAL A 198 -2.55 13.10 -25.65
CA VAL A 198 -3.65 14.06 -25.63
C VAL A 198 -3.11 15.37 -25.09
N SER A 199 -3.35 16.47 -25.80
CA SER A 199 -2.88 17.79 -25.37
C SER A 199 -3.90 18.89 -25.63
N ALA A 200 -3.83 19.95 -24.85
CA ALA A 200 -4.63 21.16 -25.03
C ALA A 200 -3.74 22.38 -25.29
N ALA A 201 -4.24 23.29 -26.12
CA ALA A 201 -3.74 24.64 -26.30
C ALA A 201 -4.75 25.60 -25.68
N VAL A 202 -4.28 26.37 -24.70
CA VAL A 202 -5.08 27.39 -24.00
C VAL A 202 -5.15 28.65 -24.88
N PRO A 203 -6.34 29.25 -25.08
CA PRO A 203 -6.49 30.45 -25.90
C PRO A 203 -5.88 31.69 -25.25
N ASP A 204 -5.80 32.76 -26.04
CA ASP A 204 -5.40 34.08 -25.54
C ASP A 204 -6.29 34.54 -24.38
N GLY A 205 -5.68 35.24 -23.43
CA GLY A 205 -6.38 35.70 -22.22
C GLY A 205 -6.50 34.65 -21.12
N TYR A 206 -6.00 33.42 -21.30
CA TYR A 206 -5.98 32.39 -20.27
C TYR A 206 -4.56 31.89 -19.96
N ASN A 207 -4.35 31.41 -18.74
CA ASN A 207 -3.14 30.71 -18.31
C ASN A 207 -3.51 29.27 -17.92
N PRO A 208 -2.71 28.27 -18.29
CA PRO A 208 -2.94 26.90 -17.84
C PRO A 208 -2.76 26.78 -16.33
N THR A 209 -3.63 25.99 -15.70
CA THR A 209 -3.52 25.60 -14.29
C THR A 209 -3.12 24.12 -14.13
N THR A 210 -3.23 23.33 -15.20
CA THR A 210 -2.80 21.92 -15.24
C THR A 210 -1.71 21.69 -16.29
N VAL A 211 -1.07 20.51 -16.23
CA VAL A 211 -0.22 20.03 -17.33
C VAL A 211 -1.10 19.82 -18.56
N LEU A 212 -0.74 20.44 -19.69
CA LEU A 212 -1.54 20.47 -20.91
C LEU A 212 -1.29 19.29 -21.85
N SER A 213 -0.60 18.24 -21.40
CA SER A 213 -0.33 17.06 -22.21
C SER A 213 -0.22 15.81 -21.34
N ASN A 214 -0.95 14.76 -21.69
CA ASN A 214 -0.92 13.47 -21.00
C ASN A 214 -0.85 12.32 -22.01
N THR A 215 -0.41 11.15 -21.56
CA THR A 215 -0.48 9.92 -22.35
C THR A 215 -1.69 9.09 -21.91
N LEU A 216 -2.44 8.56 -22.87
CA LEU A 216 -3.63 7.75 -22.66
C LEU A 216 -3.52 6.47 -23.48
N LYS A 217 -3.75 5.33 -22.84
CA LYS A 217 -3.94 4.06 -23.53
C LYS A 217 -5.43 3.90 -23.83
N VAL A 218 -5.76 3.59 -25.08
CA VAL A 218 -7.12 3.48 -25.59
C VAL A 218 -7.35 2.08 -26.11
N SER A 219 -8.40 1.40 -25.63
CA SER A 219 -8.82 0.08 -26.09
C SER A 219 -10.13 0.20 -26.90
N PRO A 220 -10.43 -0.77 -27.78
CA PRO A 220 -11.68 -0.77 -28.56
C PRO A 220 -12.92 -0.67 -27.67
N GLY A 221 -13.83 0.27 -27.98
CA GLY A 221 -15.06 0.48 -27.22
C GLY A 221 -14.91 1.29 -25.93
N ASP A 222 -13.69 1.72 -25.56
CA ASP A 222 -13.49 2.59 -24.40
C ASP A 222 -14.03 4.00 -24.67
N THR A 223 -14.68 4.60 -23.66
CA THR A 223 -14.92 6.04 -23.60
C THR A 223 -14.05 6.63 -22.50
N SER A 224 -13.05 7.42 -22.87
CA SER A 224 -12.13 8.07 -21.93
C SER A 224 -12.42 9.55 -21.78
N TYR A 225 -12.25 10.08 -20.57
CA TYR A 225 -12.40 11.50 -20.26
C TYR A 225 -11.08 12.10 -19.78
N VAL A 226 -10.68 13.23 -20.36
CA VAL A 226 -9.45 13.94 -20.02
C VAL A 226 -9.77 15.40 -19.74
N GLY A 227 -9.24 15.95 -18.65
CA GLY A 227 -9.43 17.34 -18.26
C GLY A 227 -8.14 18.15 -18.33
N PHE A 228 -8.24 19.39 -18.81
CA PHE A 228 -7.19 20.41 -18.74
C PHE A 228 -7.78 21.68 -18.15
N GLY A 229 -7.14 22.23 -17.12
CA GLY A 229 -7.59 23.46 -16.46
C GLY A 229 -6.90 24.68 -17.05
N ALA A 230 -7.66 25.77 -17.18
CA ALA A 230 -7.13 27.08 -17.49
C ALA A 230 -7.92 28.18 -16.76
N GLN A 231 -7.21 29.21 -16.30
CA GLN A 231 -7.79 30.36 -15.62
C GLN A 231 -7.62 31.64 -16.45
N VAL A 232 -8.55 32.57 -16.33
CA VAL A 232 -8.42 33.89 -16.99
C VAL A 232 -7.15 34.57 -16.46
N LYS A 233 -6.34 35.13 -17.36
CA LYS A 233 -5.18 35.94 -16.98
C LYS A 233 -5.69 37.10 -16.12
N SER A 234 -5.19 37.22 -14.90
CA SER A 234 -5.38 38.42 -14.10
C SER A 234 -4.80 39.60 -14.89
N GLN A 235 -5.67 40.39 -15.50
CA GLN A 235 -5.26 41.70 -15.96
C GLN A 235 -4.86 42.48 -14.71
N PRO A 236 -3.73 43.21 -14.70
CA PRO A 236 -3.56 44.24 -13.69
C PRO A 236 -4.80 45.13 -13.81
N MET A 237 -5.56 45.21 -12.73
CA MET A 237 -6.71 46.09 -12.61
C MET A 237 -6.24 47.44 -13.14
N ALA A 238 -6.76 47.88 -14.29
CA ALA A 238 -6.46 49.21 -14.76
C ALA A 238 -6.95 50.12 -13.66
N GLU A 239 -6.00 50.66 -12.88
CA GLU A 239 -6.26 51.72 -11.95
C GLU A 239 -6.94 52.77 -12.81
N SER A 240 -8.23 52.97 -12.57
CA SER A 240 -8.90 54.13 -13.11
C SER A 240 -8.14 55.29 -12.51
N GLU A 241 -7.16 55.81 -13.26
CA GLU A 241 -6.68 57.17 -13.10
C GLU A 241 -7.89 58.06 -13.41
N SER A 242 -8.78 58.17 -12.42
CA SER A 242 -9.46 59.40 -12.14
C SER A 242 -8.35 60.39 -11.81
N GLY A 243 -7.76 60.94 -12.87
CA GLY A 243 -6.93 62.13 -12.86
C GLY A 243 -7.75 63.35 -12.45
N GLY A 244 -8.46 63.26 -11.32
CA GLY A 244 -8.95 64.40 -10.59
C GLY A 244 -7.74 65.07 -9.97
N ARG A 245 -7.12 66.02 -10.69
CA ARG A 245 -6.15 66.96 -10.12
C ARG A 245 -6.76 67.51 -8.84
N SER A 246 -6.34 67.00 -7.69
CA SER A 246 -6.89 67.41 -6.41
C SER A 246 -6.52 68.88 -6.22
N PRO A 247 -7.48 69.83 -6.26
CA PRO A 247 -7.17 71.25 -6.12
C PRO A 247 -6.51 71.54 -4.76
N LEU A 248 -6.73 70.64 -3.79
CA LEU A 248 -6.14 70.69 -2.47
C LEU A 248 -4.60 70.57 -2.49
N LEU A 249 -4.02 69.70 -3.34
CA LEU A 249 -2.55 69.63 -3.48
C LEU A 249 -1.98 70.87 -4.16
N GLY A 250 -2.69 71.44 -5.14
CA GLY A 250 -2.29 72.69 -5.79
C GLY A 250 -2.29 73.88 -4.83
N ILE A 251 -3.31 73.98 -3.98
CA ILE A 251 -3.41 75.01 -2.93
C ILE A 251 -2.30 74.82 -1.89
N LEU A 252 -2.02 73.59 -1.46
CA LEU A 252 -0.94 73.31 -0.50
C LEU A 252 0.43 73.69 -1.07
N GLY A 253 0.67 73.38 -2.35
CA GLY A 253 1.90 73.77 -3.05
C GLY A 253 2.06 75.29 -3.18
N ALA A 254 0.99 76.00 -3.50
CA ALA A 254 1.00 77.47 -3.56
C ALA A 254 1.28 78.10 -2.19
N LEU A 255 0.69 77.57 -1.12
CA LEU A 255 0.95 78.02 0.25
C LEU A 255 2.43 77.80 0.65
N LEU A 256 2.99 76.64 0.35
CA LEU A 256 4.41 76.36 0.62
C LEU A 256 5.34 77.30 -0.15
N LEU A 257 5.04 77.60 -1.42
CA LEU A 257 5.81 78.58 -2.20
C LEU A 257 5.74 79.98 -1.60
N LEU A 258 4.55 80.44 -1.19
CA LEU A 258 4.38 81.75 -0.56
C LEU A 258 5.14 81.85 0.77
N VAL A 259 5.12 80.79 1.58
CA VAL A 259 5.92 80.72 2.81
C VAL A 259 7.41 80.78 2.50
N GLY A 260 7.88 80.04 1.50
CA GLY A 260 9.28 80.05 1.07
C GLY A 260 9.74 81.43 0.58
N ILE A 261 8.93 82.11 -0.24
CA ILE A 261 9.21 83.47 -0.71
C ILE A 261 9.25 84.44 0.48
N GLY A 262 8.29 84.33 1.41
CA GLY A 262 8.25 85.16 2.62
C GLY A 262 9.50 85.02 3.48
N LEU A 263 9.95 83.79 3.72
CA LEU A 263 11.20 83.50 4.43
C LEU A 263 12.43 84.04 3.69
N GLY A 264 12.46 83.93 2.36
CA GLY A 264 13.54 84.48 1.54
C GLY A 264 13.65 86.01 1.62
N VAL A 265 12.51 86.71 1.52
CA VAL A 265 12.45 88.17 1.66
C VAL A 265 12.82 88.60 3.09
N TYR A 266 12.36 87.88 4.10
CA TYR A 266 12.70 88.11 5.49
C TYR A 266 14.21 87.98 5.73
N ALA A 267 14.82 86.89 5.27
CA ALA A 267 16.26 86.67 5.39
C ALA A 267 17.08 87.72 4.62
N TRP A 268 16.59 88.17 3.46
CA TRP A 268 17.23 89.24 2.70
C TRP A 268 17.17 90.60 3.41
N ARG A 269 16.06 90.92 4.08
CA ARG A 269 15.92 92.15 4.86
C ARG A 269 16.78 92.21 6.12
N ILE A 270 17.04 91.08 6.77
CA ILE A 270 17.86 91.03 8.00
C ILE A 270 19.36 91.10 7.70
N LYS A 271 19.78 90.76 6.48
CA LYS A 271 21.17 90.90 6.02
C LYS A 271 21.56 92.33 5.63
N LYS A 272 20.64 93.30 5.70
CA LYS A 272 20.86 94.70 5.36
C LYS A 272 20.72 95.56 6.60
#